data_AF-A0A7S3K007-F1
#
_entry.id   AF-A0A7S3K007-F1
#
_cell.length_a   1.000
_cell.length_b   1.000
_cell.length_c   1.000
_cell.angle_alpha   90.00
_cell.angle_beta   90.00
_cell.angle_gamma   90.00
#
_symmetry.space_group_name_H-M   'P 1'
#
loop_
_entity.id
_entity.type
_entity.pdbx_description
1 polymer ?
#
loop_
_entity_poly.entity_id
_entity_poly.type
_entity_poly.pdbx_seq_one_letter_code
_entity_poly.pdbx_strand_id
1 'polypeptide(L)'
;MLSRSVFTRRIVLNGPSRKLSTFVQIAPLPSEVSQVPNVAVLIDIQRATSTLTTAFAHGLYEARIYAHIEEVRSRAEKMKQEEDGDDVLLGGERNFIKIDGFDLDNSPRAYADEQLIAGKSLLFTSTNGARALAVLPKTTTVILGCFLNQRATRHFCQSCRSDLLLLCSGTHGERSDEDELFAGALASYLVEHCGYSYADNTTRDIAQVADHAAAFPLAWNKIMSESNNAKGLLVNGLAADIEFVKQIDLYPNILPMRPSSYSVIGSTGDEKQQLKFLDGDMSTPDDIVATDDDSYEEFLSDPPFIRRIGVY
;
A
#
# COMPACT_ATOMS: atom_id res chain seq x y z
N MET A 1 26.47 -51.79 27.18
CA MET A 1 25.26 -52.59 26.91
C MET A 1 24.15 -52.07 27.82
N LEU A 2 23.22 -51.28 27.27
CA LEU A 2 21.84 -51.11 27.76
C LEU A 2 21.12 -50.22 26.72
N SER A 3 20.23 -50.86 25.98
CA SER A 3 19.35 -50.28 24.95
C SER A 3 18.33 -49.35 25.61
N ARG A 4 18.15 -48.14 25.07
CA ARG A 4 16.96 -47.32 25.28
C ARG A 4 16.23 -47.17 23.94
N SER A 5 15.19 -47.97 23.78
CA SER A 5 14.18 -47.86 22.74
C SER A 5 13.46 -46.52 22.86
N VAL A 6 13.71 -45.59 21.92
CA VAL A 6 12.87 -44.38 21.78
C VAL A 6 11.68 -44.75 20.91
N PHE A 7 10.50 -44.74 21.53
CA PHE A 7 9.21 -44.92 20.87
C PHE A 7 8.96 -43.73 19.92
N THR A 8 9.09 -43.93 18.61
CA THR A 8 8.63 -42.94 17.63
C THR A 8 7.11 -43.00 17.55
N ARG A 9 6.41 -42.16 18.31
CA ARG A 9 4.98 -41.91 18.05
C ARG A 9 4.88 -41.05 16.79
N ARG A 10 4.63 -41.71 15.66
CA ARG A 10 4.23 -41.07 14.41
C ARG A 10 2.81 -40.52 14.63
N ILE A 11 2.68 -39.24 14.94
CA ILE A 11 1.39 -38.55 14.87
C ILE A 11 1.11 -38.38 13.37
N VAL A 12 0.33 -39.29 12.81
CA VAL A 12 -0.27 -39.08 11.49
C VAL A 12 -1.48 -38.18 11.71
N LEU A 13 -1.33 -36.89 11.44
CA LEU A 13 -2.46 -35.96 11.35
C LEU A 13 -3.24 -36.27 10.06
N ASN A 14 -4.08 -37.30 10.09
CA ASN A 14 -5.12 -37.49 9.09
C ASN A 14 -6.31 -36.59 9.44
N GLY A 15 -6.28 -35.37 8.91
CA GLY A 15 -7.44 -34.49 8.80
C GLY A 15 -7.37 -33.77 7.46
N PRO A 16 -8.49 -33.47 6.79
CA PRO A 16 -8.45 -32.65 5.59
C PRO A 16 -7.84 -31.31 5.98
N SER A 17 -6.73 -30.94 5.33
CA SER A 17 -6.20 -29.58 5.39
C SER A 17 -7.33 -28.65 4.92
N ARG A 18 -8.09 -28.06 5.86
CA ARG A 18 -8.98 -26.94 5.54
C ARG A 18 -8.07 -25.87 4.98
N LYS A 19 -8.03 -25.70 3.65
CA LYS A 19 -7.62 -24.42 3.07
C LYS A 19 -8.47 -23.38 3.79
N LEU A 20 -7.85 -22.57 4.64
CA LEU A 20 -8.49 -21.34 5.11
C LEU A 20 -8.77 -20.56 3.82
N SER A 21 -10.03 -20.45 3.44
CA SER A 21 -10.43 -19.67 2.28
C SER A 21 -10.18 -18.21 2.64
N THR A 22 -9.15 -17.61 2.04
CA THR A 22 -8.92 -16.18 2.17
C THR A 22 -9.96 -15.43 1.36
N PHE A 23 -10.39 -14.29 1.87
CA PHE A 23 -11.30 -13.41 1.13
C PHE A 23 -10.66 -12.08 0.76
N VAL A 24 -11.20 -11.47 -0.29
CA VAL A 24 -10.93 -10.09 -0.65
C VAL A 24 -12.23 -9.30 -0.49
N GLN A 25 -12.15 -8.17 0.18
CA GLN A 25 -13.25 -7.22 0.35
C GLN A 25 -12.84 -5.89 -0.29
N ILE A 26 -13.74 -5.28 -1.06
CA ILE A 26 -13.59 -3.89 -1.50
C ILE A 26 -14.44 -3.02 -0.59
N ALA A 27 -13.84 -1.97 -0.03
CA ALA A 27 -14.55 -0.86 0.59
C ALA A 27 -14.50 0.35 -0.38
N PRO A 28 -15.60 0.66 -1.07
CA PRO A 28 -15.69 1.79 -2.01
C PRO A 28 -15.40 3.16 -1.36
N LEU A 29 -15.62 3.25 -0.05
CA LEU A 29 -15.42 4.43 0.76
C LEU A 29 -14.84 4.07 2.14
N PRO A 30 -14.09 4.99 2.79
CA PRO A 30 -13.66 4.80 4.18
C PRO A 30 -14.81 4.58 5.16
N SER A 31 -15.99 5.17 4.92
CA SER A 31 -17.19 4.98 5.73
C SER A 31 -17.85 3.60 5.55
N GLU A 32 -17.47 2.85 4.53
CA GLU A 32 -18.03 1.52 4.21
C GLU A 32 -17.11 0.37 4.70
N VAL A 33 -16.04 0.70 5.42
CA VAL A 33 -15.18 -0.28 6.07
C VAL A 33 -15.95 -0.93 7.23
N SER A 34 -16.38 -2.17 7.02
CA SER A 34 -17.08 -2.97 8.04
C SER A 34 -16.13 -3.77 8.92
N GLN A 35 -15.01 -4.23 8.36
CA GLN A 35 -13.99 -5.04 9.02
C GLN A 35 -12.63 -4.64 8.45
N VAL A 36 -11.60 -4.58 9.30
CA VAL A 36 -10.24 -4.33 8.85
C VAL A 36 -9.41 -5.58 9.08
N PRO A 37 -9.05 -6.33 8.03
CA PRO A 37 -8.13 -7.45 8.15
C PRO A 37 -6.71 -6.95 8.43
N ASN A 38 -5.77 -7.88 8.61
CA ASN A 38 -4.38 -7.56 8.92
C ASN A 38 -3.65 -6.87 7.75
N VAL A 39 -4.18 -6.96 6.53
CA VAL A 39 -3.58 -6.41 5.31
C VAL A 39 -4.61 -5.59 4.55
N ALA A 40 -4.27 -4.34 4.25
CA ALA A 40 -5.08 -3.45 3.42
C ALA A 40 -4.27 -2.90 2.25
N VAL A 41 -4.93 -2.74 1.11
CA VAL A 41 -4.45 -1.99 -0.06
C VAL A 41 -5.19 -0.66 -0.08
N LEU A 42 -4.48 0.42 0.19
CA LEU A 42 -5.02 1.77 0.07
C LEU A 42 -4.93 2.22 -1.40
N ILE A 43 -6.03 2.73 -1.93
CA ILE A 43 -6.21 3.07 -3.35
C ILE A 43 -6.74 4.51 -3.45
N ASP A 44 -5.98 5.38 -4.11
CA ASP A 44 -6.30 6.78 -4.43
C ASP A 44 -5.58 7.10 -5.74
N ILE A 45 -6.14 6.64 -6.86
CA ILE A 45 -5.48 6.61 -8.17
C ILE A 45 -5.20 8.02 -8.68
N GLN A 46 -6.15 8.92 -8.47
CA GLN A 46 -6.11 10.33 -8.85
C GLN A 46 -6.15 11.19 -7.57
N ARG A 47 -5.05 11.31 -6.83
CA ARG A 47 -3.66 11.05 -7.26
C ARG A 47 -2.78 10.43 -6.17
N ALA A 48 -3.19 10.36 -4.91
CA ALA A 48 -2.25 10.25 -3.80
C ALA A 48 -1.39 8.97 -3.85
N THR A 49 -1.99 7.81 -4.13
CA THR A 49 -1.24 6.55 -4.22
C THR A 49 -0.31 6.51 -5.44
N SER A 50 -0.74 7.07 -6.57
CA SER A 50 0.09 7.24 -7.76
C SER A 50 1.27 8.19 -7.53
N THR A 51 1.04 9.28 -6.79
CA THR A 51 2.06 10.26 -6.42
C THR A 51 3.12 9.65 -5.52
N LEU A 52 2.70 9.01 -4.43
CA LEU A 52 3.62 8.39 -3.48
C LEU A 52 4.38 7.23 -4.13
N THR A 53 3.72 6.40 -4.95
CA THR A 53 4.41 5.35 -5.73
C THR A 53 5.48 5.93 -6.64
N THR A 54 5.20 7.05 -7.30
CA THR A 54 6.19 7.73 -8.17
C THR A 54 7.36 8.27 -7.36
N ALA A 55 7.10 8.92 -6.22
CA ALA A 55 8.15 9.44 -5.35
C ALA A 55 9.08 8.32 -4.84
N PHE A 56 8.51 7.21 -4.38
CA PHE A 56 9.28 6.04 -3.96
C PHE A 56 10.06 5.39 -5.10
N ALA A 57 9.52 5.40 -6.33
CA ALA A 57 10.27 4.96 -7.50
C ALA A 57 11.50 5.85 -7.80
N HIS A 58 11.50 7.10 -7.35
CA HIS A 58 12.58 8.07 -7.52
C HIS A 58 13.41 8.26 -6.23
N GLY A 59 13.41 7.27 -5.35
CA GLY A 59 14.34 7.20 -4.22
C GLY A 59 13.91 7.95 -2.97
N LEU A 60 12.63 8.31 -2.83
CA LEU A 60 12.11 8.86 -1.58
C LEU A 60 12.44 7.93 -0.40
N TYR A 61 12.99 8.47 0.69
CA TYR A 61 13.38 7.69 1.86
C TYR A 61 12.16 7.21 2.66
N GLU A 62 11.27 8.15 2.99
CA GLU A 62 10.01 7.86 3.68
C GLU A 62 8.93 8.90 3.33
N ALA A 63 7.67 8.53 3.54
CA ALA A 63 6.54 9.46 3.48
C ALA A 63 5.73 9.40 4.78
N ARG A 64 5.50 10.54 5.43
CA ARG A 64 4.62 10.67 6.60
C ARG A 64 3.31 11.34 6.19
N ILE A 65 2.19 10.67 6.39
CA ILE A 65 0.89 11.13 5.87
C ILE A 65 0.04 11.73 6.99
N TYR A 66 -0.42 12.96 6.79
CA TYR A 66 -1.20 13.71 7.77
C TYR A 66 -2.59 14.07 7.27
N ALA A 67 -3.59 14.05 8.16
CA ALA A 67 -4.96 14.44 7.85
C ALA A 67 -5.09 15.96 7.68
N HIS A 68 -4.36 16.73 8.49
CA HIS A 68 -4.47 18.18 8.52
C HIS A 68 -3.15 18.87 8.14
N ILE A 69 -3.28 19.98 7.42
CA ILE A 69 -2.15 20.84 7.00
C ILE A 69 -1.34 21.30 8.22
N GLU A 70 -2.02 21.60 9.32
CA GLU A 70 -1.38 22.09 10.54
C GLU A 70 -0.45 21.03 11.17
N GLU A 71 -0.79 19.74 11.05
CA GLU A 71 0.07 18.66 11.53
C GLU A 71 1.35 18.56 10.70
N VAL A 72 1.25 18.75 9.38
CA VAL A 72 2.39 18.82 8.47
C VAL A 72 3.30 19.98 8.86
N ARG A 73 2.73 21.18 9.03
CA ARG A 73 3.48 22.39 9.40
C ARG A 73 4.17 22.24 10.76
N SER A 74 3.43 21.77 11.75
CA SER A 74 3.97 21.53 13.09
C SER A 74 5.11 20.50 13.08
N ARG A 75 4.99 19.41 12.28
CA ARG A 75 6.10 18.45 12.16
C ARG A 75 7.29 19.05 11.43
N ALA A 76 7.06 19.80 10.35
CA ALA A 76 8.12 20.46 9.60
C ALA A 76 8.93 21.43 10.48
N GLU A 77 8.25 22.24 11.30
CA GLU A 77 8.90 23.14 12.26
C GLU A 77 9.77 22.39 13.27
N LYS A 78 9.29 21.24 13.78
CA LYS A 78 10.07 20.40 14.70
C LYS A 78 11.32 19.81 14.01
N MET A 79 11.17 19.26 12.80
CA MET A 79 12.31 18.67 12.07
C MET A 79 13.37 19.71 11.72
N LYS A 80 12.97 20.95 11.43
CA LYS A 80 13.92 22.07 11.22
C LYS A 80 14.73 22.39 12.48
N GLN A 81 14.18 22.17 13.67
CA GLN A 81 14.89 22.39 14.93
C GLN A 81 15.82 21.22 15.29
N GLU A 82 15.61 20.05 14.70
CA GLU A 82 16.35 18.79 14.95
C GLU A 82 17.58 18.62 14.03
N GLU A 83 17.96 19.63 13.24
CA GLU A 83 19.03 19.61 12.20
C GLU A 83 18.77 18.69 10.97
N ASP A 84 17.63 17.98 10.92
CA ASP A 84 17.18 17.17 9.76
C ASP A 84 16.40 17.97 8.70
N GLY A 85 16.31 19.30 8.85
CA GLY A 85 15.36 20.14 8.10
C GLY A 85 15.58 20.20 6.58
N ASP A 86 16.83 20.07 6.11
CA ASP A 86 17.19 20.20 4.69
C ASP A 86 16.82 18.94 3.86
N ASP A 87 16.52 17.84 4.53
CA ASP A 87 16.12 16.56 3.92
C ASP A 87 14.61 16.32 3.96
N VAL A 88 13.81 17.35 4.29
CA VAL A 88 12.35 17.24 4.38
C VAL A 88 11.66 18.05 3.29
N LEU A 89 10.81 17.38 2.51
CA LEU A 89 9.89 18.00 1.55
C LEU A 89 8.47 18.04 2.12
N LEU A 90 7.75 19.11 1.82
CA LEU A 90 6.32 19.24 2.07
C LEU A 90 5.57 19.03 0.75
N GLY A 91 4.71 18.01 0.70
CA GLY A 91 3.95 17.65 -0.50
C GLY A 91 2.46 17.56 -0.22
N GLY A 92 1.64 17.98 -1.18
CA GLY A 92 0.21 17.80 -1.01
C GLY A 92 -0.67 18.81 -1.73
N GLU A 93 -1.97 18.62 -1.56
CA GLU A 93 -2.99 19.45 -2.18
C GLU A 93 -4.19 19.70 -1.28
N ARG A 94 -4.94 20.75 -1.59
CA ARG A 94 -6.35 20.90 -1.25
C ARG A 94 -7.10 21.37 -2.48
N ASN A 95 -8.20 20.69 -2.81
CA ASN A 95 -9.01 20.99 -3.99
C ASN A 95 -8.17 21.09 -5.27
N PHE A 96 -7.29 20.11 -5.49
CA PHE A 96 -6.37 20.00 -6.62
C PHE A 96 -5.21 21.01 -6.65
N ILE A 97 -5.18 21.98 -5.74
CA ILE A 97 -4.21 23.07 -5.71
C ILE A 97 -3.10 22.77 -4.70
N LYS A 98 -1.85 23.08 -5.04
CA LYS A 98 -0.72 23.01 -4.12
C LYS A 98 -0.98 23.86 -2.88
N ILE A 99 -0.70 23.32 -1.71
CA ILE A 99 -0.86 24.05 -0.45
C ILE A 99 0.18 25.19 -0.38
N ASP A 100 -0.25 26.36 0.10
CA ASP A 100 0.66 27.50 0.26
C ASP A 100 1.78 27.18 1.26
N GLY A 101 3.01 27.48 0.84
CA GLY A 101 4.24 27.15 1.56
C GLY A 101 4.73 25.70 1.41
N PHE A 102 4.05 24.86 0.61
CA PHE A 102 4.55 23.50 0.31
C PHE A 102 5.48 23.50 -0.90
N ASP A 103 6.43 22.58 -0.92
CA ASP A 103 7.42 22.42 -1.99
C ASP A 103 6.74 21.86 -3.25
N LEU A 104 6.01 20.76 -3.08
CA LEU A 104 5.40 19.98 -4.16
C LEU A 104 3.88 19.88 -4.02
N ASP A 105 3.20 19.72 -5.15
CA ASP A 105 1.76 19.47 -5.19
C ASP A 105 1.46 17.96 -5.04
N ASN A 106 0.27 17.52 -5.45
CA ASN A 106 -0.06 16.08 -5.53
C ASN A 106 -0.02 15.55 -6.97
N SER A 107 0.77 16.17 -7.87
CA SER A 107 1.02 15.63 -9.21
C SER A 107 2.10 14.55 -9.12
N PRO A 108 1.86 13.31 -9.56
CA PRO A 108 2.91 12.29 -9.61
C PRO A 108 4.13 12.74 -10.41
N ARG A 109 3.92 13.55 -11.46
CA ARG A 109 4.99 14.06 -12.32
C ARG A 109 5.92 15.03 -11.59
N ALA A 110 5.46 15.68 -10.53
CA ALA A 110 6.29 16.57 -9.71
C ALA A 110 7.33 15.81 -8.87
N TYR A 111 7.17 14.50 -8.72
CA TYR A 111 8.06 13.61 -7.96
C TYR A 111 8.90 12.70 -8.86
N ALA A 112 8.95 12.98 -10.16
CA ALA A 112 9.73 12.21 -11.13
C ALA A 112 11.18 12.73 -11.31
N ASP A 113 11.57 13.78 -10.59
CA ASP A 113 12.96 14.26 -10.58
C ASP A 113 13.73 13.61 -9.42
N GLU A 114 14.55 12.62 -9.74
CA GLU A 114 15.37 11.89 -8.75
C GLU A 114 16.31 12.82 -7.98
N GLN A 115 16.83 13.90 -8.58
CA GLN A 115 17.72 14.83 -7.87
C GLN A 115 16.99 15.62 -6.78
N LEU A 116 15.68 15.80 -6.94
CA LEU A 116 14.84 16.48 -5.95
C LEU A 116 14.35 15.52 -4.86
N ILE A 117 14.11 14.25 -5.20
CA ILE A 117 13.39 13.30 -4.34
C ILE A 117 14.31 12.33 -3.59
N ALA A 118 15.43 11.92 -4.19
CA ALA A 118 16.25 10.84 -3.65
C ALA A 118 16.78 11.18 -2.24
N GLY A 119 16.58 10.26 -1.30
CA GLY A 119 17.01 10.39 0.09
C GLY A 119 16.17 11.34 0.95
N LYS A 120 15.21 12.07 0.36
CA LYS A 120 14.36 13.00 1.11
C LYS A 120 13.25 12.28 1.87
N SER A 121 12.86 12.85 3.00
CA SER A 121 11.63 12.52 3.72
C SER A 121 10.49 13.42 3.24
N LEU A 122 9.30 12.88 3.03
CA LEU A 122 8.14 13.64 2.58
C LEU A 122 7.10 13.76 3.70
N LEU A 123 6.76 14.97 4.12
CA LEU A 123 5.54 15.21 4.90
C LEU A 123 4.40 15.51 3.93
N PHE A 124 3.44 14.59 3.87
CA PHE A 124 2.42 14.57 2.83
C PHE A 124 1.01 14.77 3.40
N THR A 125 0.16 15.52 2.69
CA THR A 125 -1.27 15.53 2.97
C THR A 125 -2.10 15.70 1.70
N SER A 126 -3.17 14.92 1.58
CA SER A 126 -4.17 15.05 0.51
C SER A 126 -5.57 15.07 1.08
N THR A 127 -6.52 15.50 0.27
CA THR A 127 -7.94 15.59 0.64
C THR A 127 -8.54 14.22 0.94
N ASN A 128 -8.15 13.16 0.24
CA ASN A 128 -8.78 11.83 0.33
C ASN A 128 -7.88 10.79 1.01
N GLY A 129 -6.68 10.54 0.46
CA GLY A 129 -5.75 9.53 0.97
C GLY A 129 -5.46 9.57 2.46
N ALA A 130 -5.31 10.75 3.07
CA ALA A 130 -5.05 10.84 4.52
C ALA A 130 -6.26 10.40 5.37
N ARG A 131 -7.49 10.71 4.93
CA ARG A 131 -8.72 10.26 5.61
C ARG A 131 -8.91 8.75 5.49
N ALA A 132 -8.60 8.20 4.32
CA ALA A 132 -8.67 6.76 4.09
C ALA A 132 -7.61 5.99 4.89
N LEU A 133 -6.39 6.52 5.02
CA LEU A 133 -5.37 5.91 5.89
C LEU A 133 -5.79 5.94 7.37
N ALA A 134 -6.46 7.00 7.81
CA ALA A 134 -6.86 7.19 9.21
C ALA A 134 -7.90 6.17 9.73
N VAL A 135 -8.70 5.54 8.85
CA VAL A 135 -9.63 4.48 9.26
C VAL A 135 -8.94 3.12 9.44
N LEU A 136 -7.69 2.98 8.98
CA LEU A 136 -6.92 1.75 9.11
C LEU A 136 -6.11 1.77 10.41
N PRO A 137 -6.31 0.80 11.32
CA PRO A 137 -5.54 0.69 12.55
C PRO A 137 -4.03 0.63 12.28
N LYS A 138 -3.22 1.09 13.25
CA LYS A 138 -1.76 0.95 13.18
C LYS A 138 -1.29 -0.51 13.11
N THR A 139 -2.16 -1.43 13.54
CA THR A 139 -1.96 -2.88 13.57
C THR A 139 -2.13 -3.53 12.20
N THR A 140 -2.70 -2.81 11.23
CA THR A 140 -2.87 -3.25 9.85
C THR A 140 -1.63 -2.90 9.06
N THR A 141 -1.12 -3.87 8.29
CA THR A 141 -0.15 -3.62 7.22
C THR A 141 -0.88 -2.98 6.06
N VAL A 142 -0.43 -1.80 5.64
CA VAL A 142 -1.05 -1.06 4.54
C VAL A 142 -0.06 -0.96 3.40
N ILE A 143 -0.45 -1.39 2.21
CA ILE A 143 0.30 -1.12 0.97
C ILE A 143 -0.44 -0.09 0.12
N LEU A 144 0.29 0.71 -0.65
CA LEU A 144 -0.30 1.63 -1.62
C LEU A 144 -0.38 0.97 -2.99
N GLY A 145 -1.60 0.82 -3.51
CA GLY A 145 -1.85 0.20 -4.80
C GLY A 145 -2.35 1.22 -5.83
N CYS A 146 -1.71 1.24 -7.00
CA CYS A 146 -2.17 1.98 -8.16
C CYS A 146 -1.77 1.27 -9.47
N PHE A 147 -2.24 1.78 -10.61
CA PHE A 147 -1.90 1.19 -11.91
C PHE A 147 -0.39 1.22 -12.21
N LEU A 148 0.34 2.21 -11.67
CA LEU A 148 1.79 2.33 -11.86
C LEU A 148 2.58 1.17 -11.23
N ASN A 149 2.05 0.52 -10.19
CA ASN A 149 2.69 -0.59 -9.48
C ASN A 149 1.77 -1.82 -9.32
N GLN A 150 0.92 -2.06 -10.32
CA GLN A 150 -0.07 -3.12 -10.30
C GLN A 150 0.55 -4.51 -10.07
N ARG A 151 1.70 -4.80 -10.71
CA ARG A 151 2.45 -6.05 -10.57
C ARG A 151 2.97 -6.26 -9.15
N ALA A 152 3.60 -5.26 -8.55
CA ALA A 152 4.08 -5.34 -7.17
C ALA A 152 2.92 -5.58 -6.20
N THR A 153 1.81 -4.85 -6.39
CA THR A 153 0.59 -4.98 -5.58
C THR A 153 0.00 -6.39 -5.68
N ARG A 154 -0.19 -6.91 -6.91
CA ARG A 154 -0.70 -8.27 -7.15
C ARG A 154 0.20 -9.32 -6.51
N HIS A 155 1.50 -9.20 -6.72
CA HIS A 155 2.46 -10.16 -6.19
C HIS A 155 2.41 -10.18 -4.66
N PHE A 156 2.41 -9.02 -3.99
CA PHE A 156 2.29 -8.97 -2.54
C PHE A 156 0.99 -9.61 -2.05
N CYS A 157 -0.15 -9.26 -2.64
CA CYS A 157 -1.46 -9.79 -2.26
C CYS A 157 -1.55 -11.31 -2.45
N GLN A 158 -1.09 -11.84 -3.58
CA GLN A 158 -1.03 -13.27 -3.86
C GLN A 158 -0.18 -14.01 -2.82
N SER A 159 0.92 -13.39 -2.42
CA SER A 159 1.94 -14.03 -1.63
C SER A 159 1.54 -14.02 -0.14
N CYS A 160 0.91 -12.94 0.37
CA CYS A 160 0.60 -12.79 1.80
C CYS A 160 -0.46 -13.76 2.35
N ARG A 161 -1.28 -14.37 1.47
CA ARG A 161 -2.32 -15.38 1.80
C ARG A 161 -3.14 -15.05 3.06
N SER A 162 -3.45 -13.76 3.21
CA SER A 162 -4.28 -13.22 4.29
C SER A 162 -5.57 -12.67 3.71
N ASP A 163 -6.59 -12.49 4.54
CA ASP A 163 -7.77 -11.71 4.15
C ASP A 163 -7.35 -10.28 3.80
N LEU A 164 -7.95 -9.73 2.74
CA LEU A 164 -7.54 -8.46 2.15
C LEU A 164 -8.68 -7.46 2.15
N LEU A 165 -8.38 -6.23 2.56
CA LEU A 165 -9.23 -5.06 2.34
C LEU A 165 -8.63 -4.19 1.23
N LEU A 166 -9.36 -4.01 0.14
CA LEU A 166 -9.05 -3.03 -0.89
C LEU A 166 -9.85 -1.77 -0.57
N LEU A 167 -9.18 -0.77 0.00
CA LEU A 167 -9.80 0.47 0.48
C LEU A 167 -9.66 1.56 -0.57
N CYS A 168 -10.75 1.90 -1.24
CA CYS A 168 -10.85 3.07 -2.09
C CYS A 168 -10.96 4.34 -1.23
N SER A 169 -10.23 5.37 -1.61
CA SER A 169 -10.22 6.65 -0.89
C SER A 169 -11.48 7.47 -1.13
N GLY A 170 -12.10 7.30 -2.30
CA GLY A 170 -13.22 8.11 -2.76
C GLY A 170 -12.81 9.56 -3.03
N THR A 171 -13.76 10.37 -3.49
CA THR A 171 -13.54 11.80 -3.73
C THR A 171 -14.66 12.59 -3.07
N HIS A 172 -14.31 13.45 -2.11
CA HIS A 172 -15.29 14.25 -1.34
C HIS A 172 -16.39 13.42 -0.63
N GLY A 173 -16.10 12.17 -0.26
CA GLY A 173 -17.06 11.26 0.39
C GLY A 173 -17.94 10.48 -0.59
N GLU A 174 -17.74 10.68 -1.90
CA GLU A 174 -18.39 9.92 -2.96
C GLU A 174 -17.45 8.87 -3.53
N ARG A 175 -18.03 7.79 -4.05
CA ARG A 175 -17.31 6.69 -4.70
C ARG A 175 -16.44 7.21 -5.86
N SER A 176 -15.28 6.59 -6.04
CA SER A 176 -14.31 6.94 -7.08
C SER A 176 -14.25 5.82 -8.12
N ASP A 177 -14.71 6.10 -9.33
CA ASP A 177 -14.79 5.10 -10.40
C ASP A 177 -13.40 4.57 -10.75
N GLU A 178 -12.36 5.42 -10.76
CA GLU A 178 -10.99 5.01 -11.03
C GLU A 178 -10.39 4.15 -9.90
N ASP A 179 -10.71 4.45 -8.64
CA ASP A 179 -10.24 3.65 -7.49
C ASP A 179 -10.88 2.26 -7.53
N GLU A 180 -12.19 2.21 -7.77
CA GLU A 180 -12.94 0.97 -7.89
C GLU A 180 -12.53 0.14 -9.10
N LEU A 181 -12.17 0.77 -10.20
CA LEU A 181 -11.64 0.09 -11.38
C LEU A 181 -10.35 -0.67 -11.04
N PHE A 182 -9.43 -0.03 -10.31
CA PHE A 182 -8.21 -0.70 -9.84
C PHE A 182 -8.54 -1.80 -8.81
N ALA A 183 -9.38 -1.50 -7.82
CA ALA A 183 -9.76 -2.44 -6.76
C ALA A 183 -10.45 -3.70 -7.34
N GLY A 184 -11.39 -3.51 -8.26
CA GLY A 184 -12.09 -4.58 -8.96
C GLY A 184 -11.16 -5.44 -9.79
N ALA A 185 -10.25 -4.83 -10.56
CA ALA A 185 -9.28 -5.56 -11.36
C ALA A 185 -8.30 -6.38 -10.50
N LEU A 186 -7.95 -5.89 -9.31
CA LEU A 186 -7.13 -6.62 -8.34
C LEU A 186 -7.91 -7.76 -7.68
N ALA A 187 -9.15 -7.51 -7.22
CA ALA A 187 -10.01 -8.52 -6.61
C ALA A 187 -10.31 -9.67 -7.59
N SER A 188 -10.67 -9.34 -8.83
CA SER A 188 -10.90 -10.31 -9.91
C SER A 188 -9.68 -11.21 -10.13
N TYR A 189 -8.50 -10.59 -10.30
CA TYR A 189 -7.24 -11.34 -10.44
C TYR A 189 -6.99 -12.31 -9.27
N LEU A 190 -7.17 -11.85 -8.02
CA LEU A 190 -6.94 -12.66 -6.83
C LEU A 190 -7.91 -13.85 -6.72
N VAL A 191 -9.18 -13.64 -7.07
CA VAL A 191 -10.20 -14.71 -7.07
C VAL A 191 -9.91 -15.73 -8.16
N GLU A 192 -9.63 -15.27 -9.38
CA GLU A 192 -9.39 -16.15 -10.53
C GLU A 192 -8.08 -16.94 -10.44
N HIS A 193 -7.01 -16.32 -9.93
CA HIS A 193 -5.65 -16.85 -10.05
C HIS A 193 -5.01 -17.22 -8.71
N CYS A 194 -5.51 -16.71 -7.58
CA CYS A 194 -4.86 -16.85 -6.27
C CYS A 194 -5.69 -17.62 -5.24
N GLY A 195 -6.89 -18.08 -5.60
CA GLY A 195 -7.75 -18.90 -4.75
C GLY A 195 -8.48 -18.11 -3.65
N TYR A 196 -8.59 -16.79 -3.81
CA TYR A 196 -9.43 -15.95 -2.95
C TYR A 196 -10.91 -16.14 -3.28
N SER A 197 -11.78 -15.76 -2.35
CA SER A 197 -13.22 -15.55 -2.59
C SER A 197 -13.61 -14.09 -2.39
N TYR A 198 -14.63 -13.62 -3.10
CA TYR A 198 -15.26 -12.34 -2.80
C TYR A 198 -15.93 -12.37 -1.42
N ALA A 199 -15.67 -11.37 -0.58
CA ALA A 199 -16.25 -11.27 0.76
C ALA A 199 -17.77 -11.01 0.73
N ASP A 200 -18.24 -10.24 -0.26
CA ASP A 200 -19.62 -9.82 -0.40
C ASP A 200 -20.00 -9.56 -1.87
N ASN A 201 -21.27 -9.21 -2.10
CA ASN A 201 -21.77 -8.88 -3.44
C ASN A 201 -21.22 -7.55 -3.96
N THR A 202 -21.01 -6.55 -3.09
CA THR A 202 -20.42 -5.27 -3.49
C THR A 202 -19.05 -5.47 -4.14
N THR A 203 -18.20 -6.27 -3.51
CA THR A 203 -16.88 -6.65 -4.02
C THR A 203 -16.99 -7.35 -5.37
N ARG A 204 -17.91 -8.32 -5.49
CA ARG A 204 -18.14 -9.06 -6.72
C ARG A 204 -18.61 -8.16 -7.86
N ASP A 205 -19.56 -7.27 -7.60
CA ASP A 205 -20.15 -6.38 -8.60
C ASP A 205 -19.10 -5.40 -9.12
N ILE A 206 -18.25 -4.83 -8.24
CA ILE A 206 -17.14 -3.96 -8.63
C ILE A 206 -16.11 -4.73 -9.47
N ALA A 207 -15.77 -5.96 -9.08
CA ALA A 207 -14.88 -6.80 -9.87
C ALA A 207 -15.42 -7.06 -11.29
N GLN A 208 -16.72 -7.36 -11.42
CA GLN A 208 -17.36 -7.55 -12.73
C GLN A 208 -17.37 -6.29 -13.60
N VAL A 209 -17.58 -5.11 -13.00
CA VAL A 209 -17.48 -3.82 -13.70
C VAL A 209 -16.05 -3.61 -14.21
N ALA A 210 -15.04 -3.92 -13.39
CA ALA A 210 -13.65 -3.81 -13.80
C ALA A 210 -13.28 -4.79 -14.92
N ASP A 211 -13.75 -6.04 -14.86
CA ASP A 211 -13.54 -7.03 -15.93
C ASP A 211 -14.16 -6.55 -17.26
N HIS A 212 -15.37 -6.00 -17.19
CA HIS A 212 -16.02 -5.39 -18.35
C HIS A 212 -15.20 -4.22 -18.90
N ALA A 213 -14.75 -3.30 -18.04
CA ALA A 213 -13.94 -2.17 -18.47
C ALA A 213 -12.60 -2.61 -19.11
N ALA A 214 -11.97 -3.65 -18.57
CA ALA A 214 -10.73 -4.22 -19.13
C ALA A 214 -10.95 -4.85 -20.52
N ALA A 215 -12.12 -5.45 -20.77
CA ALA A 215 -12.47 -6.02 -22.07
C ALA A 215 -12.77 -4.95 -23.15
N PHE A 216 -13.08 -3.71 -22.75
CA PHE A 216 -13.47 -2.63 -23.67
C PHE A 216 -12.61 -1.37 -23.46
N PRO A 217 -11.58 -1.12 -24.29
CA PRO A 217 -10.67 0.03 -24.13
C PRO A 217 -11.36 1.40 -24.05
N LEU A 218 -12.52 1.57 -24.68
CA LEU A 218 -13.32 2.79 -24.57
C LEU A 218 -13.93 2.97 -23.17
N ALA A 219 -14.37 1.88 -22.53
CA ALA A 219 -14.93 1.93 -21.18
C ALA A 219 -13.85 2.27 -20.15
N TRP A 220 -12.68 1.65 -20.25
CA TRP A 220 -11.50 2.00 -19.46
C TRP A 220 -11.16 3.49 -19.56
N ASN A 221 -10.98 3.99 -20.78
CA ASN A 221 -10.63 5.39 -20.99
C ASN A 221 -11.70 6.34 -20.48
N LYS A 222 -12.98 5.99 -20.66
CA LYS A 222 -14.08 6.77 -20.12
C LYS A 222 -14.02 6.88 -18.60
N ILE A 223 -13.84 5.76 -17.89
CA ILE A 223 -13.73 5.78 -16.42
C ILE A 223 -12.55 6.65 -15.99
N MET A 224 -11.37 6.42 -16.57
CA MET A 224 -10.15 7.11 -16.15
C MET A 224 -10.13 8.61 -16.49
N SER A 225 -10.84 9.05 -17.55
CA SER A 225 -10.79 10.44 -18.02
C SER A 225 -12.06 11.26 -17.81
N GLU A 226 -13.20 10.61 -17.53
CA GLU A 226 -14.50 11.30 -17.40
C GLU A 226 -15.14 11.11 -16.01
N SER A 227 -14.44 10.47 -15.07
CA SER A 227 -14.88 10.41 -13.66
C SER A 227 -15.03 11.80 -13.06
N ASN A 228 -15.76 11.90 -11.95
CA ASN A 228 -15.96 13.17 -11.26
C ASN A 228 -14.63 13.81 -10.83
N ASN A 229 -13.68 12.98 -10.39
CA ASN A 229 -12.37 13.42 -9.99
C ASN A 229 -11.52 13.86 -11.20
N ALA A 230 -11.56 13.10 -12.30
CA ALA A 230 -10.91 13.46 -13.56
C ALA A 230 -11.40 14.82 -14.10
N LYS A 231 -12.72 15.09 -14.02
CA LYS A 231 -13.28 16.41 -14.37
C LYS A 231 -12.69 17.53 -13.49
N GLY A 232 -12.51 17.28 -12.20
CA GLY A 232 -11.84 18.21 -11.28
C GLY A 232 -10.39 18.49 -11.69
N LEU A 233 -9.63 17.46 -12.03
CA LEU A 233 -8.26 17.59 -12.55
C LEU A 233 -8.21 18.40 -13.85
N LEU A 234 -9.12 18.13 -14.80
CA LEU A 234 -9.18 18.83 -16.08
C LEU A 234 -9.42 20.34 -15.91
N VAL A 235 -10.37 20.72 -15.05
CA VAL A 235 -10.67 22.13 -14.75
C VAL A 235 -9.45 22.86 -14.16
N ASN A 236 -8.60 22.14 -13.43
CA ASN A 236 -7.38 22.67 -12.81
C ASN A 236 -6.12 22.52 -13.68
N GLY A 237 -6.27 22.17 -14.97
CA GLY A 237 -5.15 22.08 -15.91
C GLY A 237 -4.25 20.85 -15.72
N LEU A 238 -4.72 19.82 -15.02
CA LEU A 238 -3.96 18.62 -14.65
C LEU A 238 -4.21 17.44 -15.60
N ALA A 239 -4.54 17.71 -16.87
CA ALA A 239 -4.81 16.68 -17.87
C ALA A 239 -3.64 15.70 -18.06
N ALA A 240 -2.40 16.20 -17.96
CA ALA A 240 -1.21 15.36 -18.07
C ALA A 240 -1.08 14.35 -16.92
N ASP A 241 -1.66 14.62 -15.75
CA ASP A 241 -1.66 13.68 -14.63
C ASP A 241 -2.61 12.52 -14.89
N ILE A 242 -3.76 12.79 -15.52
CA ILE A 242 -4.72 11.74 -15.92
C ILE A 242 -4.03 10.76 -16.87
N GLU A 243 -3.30 11.25 -17.87
CA GLU A 243 -2.55 10.39 -18.78
C GLU A 243 -1.41 9.64 -18.07
N PHE A 244 -0.74 10.31 -17.11
CA PHE A 244 0.34 9.68 -16.37
C PHE A 244 -0.13 8.48 -15.54
N VAL A 245 -1.22 8.63 -14.78
CA VAL A 245 -1.72 7.57 -13.87
C VAL A 245 -2.38 6.39 -14.59
N LYS A 246 -2.68 6.52 -15.90
CA LYS A 246 -3.18 5.41 -16.74
C LYS A 246 -2.09 4.41 -17.13
N GLN A 247 -0.82 4.77 -16.99
CA GLN A 247 0.27 3.86 -17.33
C GLN A 247 0.22 2.64 -16.41
N ILE A 248 0.32 1.46 -17.00
CA ILE A 248 0.34 0.21 -16.27
C ILE A 248 1.79 -0.17 -16.01
N ASP A 249 2.12 -0.46 -14.76
CA ASP A 249 3.41 -1.03 -14.37
C ASP A 249 4.62 -0.21 -14.82
N LEU A 250 4.51 1.12 -14.77
CA LEU A 250 5.67 2.02 -14.95
C LEU A 250 6.72 1.77 -13.85
N TYR A 251 6.26 1.43 -12.64
CA TYR A 251 7.08 1.10 -11.47
C TYR A 251 6.68 -0.29 -10.93
N PRO A 252 6.92 -1.36 -11.70
CA PRO A 252 6.38 -2.71 -11.43
C PRO A 252 6.97 -3.36 -10.17
N ASN A 253 8.02 -2.75 -9.64
CA ASN A 253 8.88 -3.27 -8.59
C ASN A 253 8.84 -2.40 -7.32
N ILE A 254 7.95 -1.41 -7.25
CA ILE A 254 7.87 -0.46 -6.13
C ILE A 254 6.59 -0.72 -5.35
N LEU A 255 6.71 -0.97 -4.05
CA LEU A 255 5.58 -1.18 -3.16
C LEU A 255 5.70 -0.31 -1.90
N PRO A 256 5.12 0.89 -1.90
CA PRO A 256 5.04 1.70 -0.70
C PRO A 256 4.21 0.97 0.37
N MET A 257 4.72 0.90 1.61
CA MET A 257 4.11 0.12 2.67
C MET A 257 4.27 0.77 4.04
N ARG A 258 3.18 0.79 4.81
CA ARG A 258 3.16 0.97 6.27
C ARG A 258 3.08 -0.40 6.94
N PRO A 259 4.16 -0.92 7.56
CA PRO A 259 4.09 -2.18 8.28
C PRO A 259 3.18 -2.07 9.51
N SER A 260 2.66 -3.21 9.98
CA SER A 260 1.92 -3.25 11.24
C SER A 260 2.81 -2.83 12.43
N SER A 261 2.28 -2.00 13.32
CA SER A 261 2.99 -1.57 14.54
C SER A 261 3.13 -2.68 15.60
N TYR A 262 2.54 -3.86 15.39
CA TYR A 262 2.86 -5.04 16.19
C TYR A 262 3.98 -5.82 15.50
N SER A 263 5.05 -6.08 16.25
CA SER A 263 5.94 -7.20 15.95
C SER A 263 5.11 -8.47 15.99
N VAL A 264 5.09 -9.27 14.92
CA VAL A 264 4.58 -10.64 15.00
C VAL A 264 5.55 -11.39 15.91
N ILE A 265 5.23 -11.50 17.19
CA ILE A 265 5.94 -12.39 18.10
C ILE A 265 5.47 -13.79 17.72
N GLY A 266 6.31 -14.50 16.96
CA GLY A 266 6.15 -15.95 16.77
C GLY A 266 6.06 -16.59 18.14
N SER A 267 4.97 -17.30 18.40
CA SER A 267 4.78 -18.03 19.66
C SER A 267 5.65 -19.28 19.66
N THR A 268 6.93 -19.13 19.96
CA THR A 268 7.74 -20.18 20.55
C THR A 268 8.34 -19.64 21.83
N GLY A 269 8.18 -20.44 22.89
CA GLY A 269 8.56 -20.06 24.24
C GLY A 269 10.05 -19.75 24.35
N ASP A 270 10.31 -18.82 25.27
CA ASP A 270 11.59 -18.39 25.82
C ASP A 270 12.48 -17.42 25.01
N GLU A 271 12.73 -16.31 25.71
CA GLU A 271 13.67 -15.20 25.50
C GLU A 271 13.31 -14.09 24.49
N LYS A 272 12.99 -12.94 25.09
CA LYS A 272 12.74 -11.63 24.49
C LYS A 272 13.86 -11.20 23.53
N GLN A 273 13.55 -11.08 22.25
CA GLN A 273 14.18 -10.08 21.39
C GLN A 273 13.09 -9.14 20.83
N GLN A 274 13.06 -7.93 21.39
CA GLN A 274 12.31 -6.80 20.87
C GLN A 274 13.09 -6.26 19.67
N LEU A 275 12.56 -6.39 18.45
CA LEU A 275 12.98 -5.54 17.34
C LEU A 275 12.44 -4.13 17.61
N LYS A 276 13.25 -3.32 18.29
CA LYS A 276 13.08 -1.86 18.29
C LYS A 276 13.49 -1.36 16.90
N PHE A 277 12.57 -0.74 16.18
CA PHE A 277 12.96 0.23 15.16
C PHE A 277 13.54 1.43 15.90
N LEU A 278 14.87 1.46 16.04
CA LEU A 278 15.60 2.59 16.60
C LEU A 278 15.77 3.62 15.50
N ASP A 279 15.31 4.84 15.76
CA ASP A 279 15.81 6.03 15.09
C ASP A 279 17.35 6.07 15.29
N GLY A 280 18.11 6.08 14.20
CA GLY A 280 19.56 6.32 14.23
C GLY A 280 20.42 5.23 13.57
N ASP A 281 21.04 5.63 12.46
CA ASP A 281 22.32 5.19 11.88
C ASP A 281 22.75 3.72 12.03
N MET A 282 22.76 2.98 10.91
CA MET A 282 23.19 1.57 10.87
C MET A 282 24.35 1.39 9.89
N SER A 283 25.56 1.36 10.45
CA SER A 283 26.69 0.66 9.87
C SER A 283 26.50 -0.86 10.05
N THR A 284 26.80 -1.63 9.01
CA THR A 284 26.72 -3.10 8.95
C THR A 284 27.58 -3.79 10.01
N PRO A 285 27.17 -4.96 10.53
CA PRO A 285 27.95 -6.16 10.20
C PRO A 285 27.17 -7.49 10.11
N ASP A 286 27.86 -8.44 9.48
CA ASP A 286 27.55 -9.82 9.11
C ASP A 286 27.12 -10.79 10.25
N ASP A 287 26.57 -11.93 9.79
CA ASP A 287 26.39 -13.24 10.44
C ASP A 287 25.20 -13.48 11.40
N ILE A 288 24.13 -14.12 10.89
CA ILE A 288 23.25 -15.02 11.68
C ILE A 288 22.89 -16.28 10.87
N VAL A 289 23.08 -17.44 11.51
CA VAL A 289 22.85 -18.81 11.04
C VAL A 289 21.38 -19.20 11.21
N ALA A 290 20.80 -19.85 10.20
CA ALA A 290 19.40 -20.29 10.11
C ALA A 290 19.06 -21.47 11.04
N THR A 291 17.82 -21.48 11.55
CA THR A 291 17.16 -22.70 12.07
C THR A 291 15.69 -22.75 11.65
N ASP A 292 15.35 -23.88 11.02
CA ASP A 292 14.11 -24.29 10.35
C ASP A 292 12.78 -23.94 11.07
N ASP A 293 12.08 -22.91 10.58
CA ASP A 293 10.60 -22.85 10.51
C ASP A 293 10.16 -21.83 9.42
N ASP A 294 10.43 -22.18 8.15
CA ASP A 294 10.61 -21.24 7.03
C ASP A 294 9.35 -20.66 6.38
N SER A 295 8.14 -20.83 6.91
CA SER A 295 6.94 -20.44 6.14
C SER A 295 6.56 -18.95 6.18
N TYR A 296 7.14 -18.15 7.09
CA TYR A 296 6.83 -16.72 7.25
C TYR A 296 8.05 -15.80 7.12
N GLU A 297 9.26 -16.24 7.46
CA GLU A 297 10.49 -15.44 7.27
C GLU A 297 11.07 -15.57 5.86
N GLU A 298 10.93 -16.72 5.19
CA GLU A 298 11.31 -16.91 3.78
C GLU A 298 10.43 -16.06 2.82
N PHE A 299 9.30 -15.56 3.32
CA PHE A 299 8.44 -14.58 2.63
C PHE A 299 8.99 -13.14 2.67
N LEU A 300 9.80 -12.84 3.68
CA LEU A 300 10.46 -11.56 3.87
C LEU A 300 11.78 -11.48 3.09
N SER A 301 12.33 -12.61 2.64
CA SER A 301 13.34 -12.63 1.57
C SER A 301 12.66 -12.37 0.22
N ASP A 302 12.61 -11.09 -0.13
CA ASP A 302 12.14 -10.48 -1.36
C ASP A 302 12.32 -11.37 -2.61
N PRO A 303 11.28 -11.61 -3.45
CA PRO A 303 11.55 -11.90 -4.86
C PRO A 303 12.44 -10.76 -5.38
N PRO A 304 13.33 -10.98 -6.35
CA PRO A 304 14.30 -9.97 -6.81
C PRO A 304 13.70 -8.70 -7.45
N PHE A 305 12.40 -8.44 -7.25
CA PHE A 305 11.58 -7.46 -7.93
C PHE A 305 10.71 -6.59 -7.01
N ILE A 306 10.68 -6.66 -5.66
CA ILE A 306 9.77 -5.78 -4.86
C ILE A 306 10.51 -4.94 -3.83
N ARG A 307 10.88 -3.72 -4.22
CA ARG A 307 11.36 -2.71 -3.26
C ARG A 307 10.20 -2.22 -2.39
N ARG A 308 10.24 -2.57 -1.10
CA ARG A 308 9.36 -2.04 -0.07
C ARG A 308 9.93 -0.74 0.46
N ILE A 309 9.13 0.33 0.49
CA ILE A 309 9.58 1.64 0.99
C ILE A 309 8.50 2.25 1.90
N GLY A 310 8.91 2.92 2.98
CA GLY A 310 8.08 3.16 4.16
C GLY A 310 7.09 4.33 4.06
N VAL A 311 5.84 4.07 4.44
CA VAL A 311 4.80 5.08 4.70
C VAL A 311 4.49 5.08 6.21
N TYR A 312 4.47 6.24 6.87
CA TYR A 312 4.30 6.38 8.31
C TYR A 312 3.14 7.29 8.72
#